data_AF-A0A345H1M8-F1
#
_entry.id   AF-A0A345H1M8-F1
#
_cell.length_a   1.000
_cell.length_b   1.000
_cell.length_c   1.000
_cell.angle_alpha   90.00
_cell.angle_beta   90.00
_cell.angle_gamma   90.00
#
_symmetry.space_group_name_H-M   'P 1'
#
loop_
_entity.id
_entity.type
_entity.pdbx_description
1 polymer ?
#
loop_
_entity_poly.entity_id
_entity_poly.type
_entity_poly.pdbx_seq_one_letter_code
_entity_poly.pdbx_strand_id
1 'polypeptide(L)' 'MQLSQTEKQLLKGQSSKLAAKHKCSKEYVLMLINGKREVSSALSIKIYRDINELLEILKPVE' A
#
# COMPACT_ATOMS: atom_id res chain seq x y z
N MET A 1 -1.19 -9.05 -7.97
CA MET A 1 -0.27 -8.06 -8.58
C MET A 1 0.79 -7.72 -7.54
N GLN A 2 2.08 -7.64 -7.90
CA GLN A 2 3.17 -7.35 -6.97
C GLN A 2 3.76 -5.98 -7.25
N LEU A 3 4.00 -5.18 -6.21
CA LEU A 3 4.70 -3.90 -6.32
C LEU A 3 6.21 -4.13 -6.57
N SER A 4 6.79 -3.28 -7.41
CA SER A 4 8.23 -3.23 -7.65
C SER A 4 9.00 -2.79 -6.40
N GLN A 5 10.32 -3.03 -6.39
CA GLN A 5 11.19 -2.55 -5.30
C GLN A 5 11.15 -1.02 -5.15
N THR A 6 11.13 -0.28 -6.26
CA THR A 6 11.03 1.18 -6.28
C THR A 6 9.72 1.66 -5.64
N GLU A 7 8.58 1.07 -6.01
CA GLU A 7 7.28 1.41 -5.42
C GLU A 7 7.24 1.12 -3.92
N LYS A 8 7.83 0.00 -3.48
CA LYS A 8 7.95 -0.33 -2.05
C LYS A 8 8.80 0.70 -1.30
N GLN A 9 9.86 1.22 -1.92
CA GLN A 9 10.67 2.28 -1.34
C GLN A 9 9.92 3.61 -1.26
N LEU A 10 9.17 3.99 -2.29
CA LEU A 10 8.33 5.21 -2.29
C LEU A 10 7.27 5.16 -1.18
N LEU A 11 6.74 3.97 -0.89
CA LEU A 11 5.76 3.75 0.19
C LEU A 11 6.40 3.61 1.59
N LYS A 12 7.73 3.69 1.71
CA LYS A 12 8.42 3.56 3.00
C LYS A 12 7.98 4.69 3.93
N GLY A 13 7.42 4.30 5.09
CA GLY A 13 6.88 5.24 6.07
C GLY A 13 5.40 5.60 5.88
N GLN A 14 4.78 5.27 4.74
CA GLN A 14 3.35 5.50 4.51
C GLN A 14 2.47 4.42 5.16
N SER A 15 3.04 3.25 5.46
CA SER A 15 2.30 2.10 6.01
C SER A 15 1.58 2.42 7.31
N SER A 16 2.16 3.26 8.18
CA SER A 16 1.51 3.68 9.44
C SER A 16 0.32 4.60 9.20
N LYS A 17 0.40 5.51 8.20
CA LYS A 17 -0.69 6.43 7.85
C LYS A 17 -1.85 5.69 7.20
N LEU A 18 -1.55 4.77 6.29
CA LEU A 18 -2.55 3.88 5.67
C LEU A 18 -3.24 3.00 6.73
N ALA A 19 -2.47 2.45 7.67
CA ALA A 19 -3.01 1.65 8.77
C ALA A 19 -3.99 2.46 9.63
N ALA A 20 -3.62 3.69 10.00
CA ALA A 20 -4.49 4.60 10.74
C ALA A 20 -5.77 4.98 9.97
N LYS A 21 -5.64 5.32 8.67
CA LYS A 21 -6.78 5.68 7.80
C LYS A 21 -7.80 4.55 7.71
N HIS A 22 -7.33 3.32 7.57
CA HIS A 22 -8.17 2.12 7.39
C HIS A 22 -8.49 1.38 8.69
N LYS A 23 -8.09 1.93 9.85
CA LYS A 23 -8.28 1.32 11.18
C LYS A 23 -7.82 -0.14 11.24
N CYS A 24 -6.65 -0.42 10.67
CA CYS A 24 -6.06 -1.76 10.63
C CYS A 24 -4.62 -1.75 11.16
N SER A 25 -4.00 -2.93 11.29
CA SER A 25 -2.62 -3.01 11.76
C SER A 25 -1.64 -2.59 10.67
N LYS A 26 -0.53 -1.96 11.08
CA LYS A 26 0.58 -1.63 10.18
C LYS A 26 1.12 -2.87 9.47
N GLU A 27 1.19 -3.99 10.19
CA GLU A 27 1.63 -5.27 9.64
C GLU A 27 0.72 -5.75 8.51
N TYR A 28 -0.60 -5.59 8.64
CA TYR A 28 -1.55 -5.93 7.58
C TYR A 28 -1.27 -5.15 6.29
N VAL A 29 -1.04 -3.84 6.40
CA VAL A 29 -0.68 -2.99 5.24
C VAL A 29 0.65 -3.43 4.63
N LEU A 30 1.66 -3.74 5.46
CA LEU A 30 2.94 -4.25 4.97
C LEU A 30 2.82 -5.61 4.28
N MET A 31 1.93 -6.49 4.74
CA MET A 31 1.67 -7.76 4.07
C MET A 31 1.07 -7.53 2.67
N LEU A 32 0.15 -6.57 2.53
CA LEU A 32 -0.41 -6.19 1.23
C LEU A 32 0.65 -5.59 0.30
N ILE A 33 1.45 -4.64 0.78
CA ILE A 33 2.54 -4.00 0.00
C ILE A 33 3.58 -5.04 -0.46
N ASN A 34 3.90 -6.00 0.40
CA ASN A 34 4.88 -7.04 0.10
C ASN A 34 4.32 -8.19 -0.74
N GLY A 35 3.01 -8.20 -1.06
CA GLY A 35 2.35 -9.30 -1.75
C GLY A 35 2.28 -10.59 -0.92
N LYS A 36 2.44 -10.49 0.41
CA LYS A 36 2.30 -11.62 1.35
C LYS A 36 0.84 -11.93 1.69
N ARG A 37 -0.09 -11.10 1.22
CA ARG A 37 -1.54 -11.29 1.42
C ARG A 37 -2.29 -10.93 0.14
N GLU A 38 -3.31 -11.71 -0.17
CA GLU A 38 -4.19 -11.47 -1.31
C GLU A 38 -5.13 -10.29 -1.06
N VAL A 39 -5.43 -9.57 -2.14
CA VAL A 39 -6.37 -8.44 -2.16
C VAL A 39 -7.76 -8.97 -2.53
N SER A 40 -8.41 -9.64 -1.58
CA SER A 40 -9.74 -10.27 -1.81
C SER A 40 -10.85 -9.64 -0.98
N SER A 41 -10.52 -9.06 0.17
CA SER A 41 -11.49 -8.40 1.04
C SER A 41 -11.78 -6.96 0.61
N ALA A 42 -12.97 -6.44 0.95
CA ALA A 42 -13.31 -5.03 0.73
C ALA A 42 -12.30 -4.07 1.38
N LEU A 43 -11.76 -4.43 2.54
CA LEU A 43 -10.73 -3.65 3.24
C LEU A 43 -9.41 -3.63 2.45
N SER A 44 -8.92 -4.80 2.03
CA SER A 44 -7.69 -4.88 1.25
C SER A 44 -7.81 -4.15 -0.08
N ILE A 45 -8.98 -4.19 -0.73
CA ILE A 45 -9.22 -3.47 -2.00
C ILE A 45 -9.12 -1.96 -1.79
N LYS A 46 -9.73 -1.43 -0.72
CA LYS A 46 -9.65 -0.01 -0.37
C LYS A 46 -8.22 0.44 -0.04
N ILE A 47 -7.50 -0.35 0.75
CA ILE A 47 -6.09 -0.06 1.07
C ILE A 47 -5.23 -0.08 -0.20
N TYR A 48 -5.45 -1.05 -1.08
CA TYR A 48 -4.67 -1.18 -2.32
C TYR A 48 -4.94 -0.03 -3.29
N ARG A 49 -6.19 0.45 -3.37
CA ARG A 49 -6.54 1.64 -4.14
C ARG A 49 -5.80 2.88 -3.64
N ASP A 50 -5.82 3.12 -2.33
CA ASP A 50 -5.07 4.24 -1.73
C ASP A 50 -3.56 4.12 -1.95
N ILE A 51 -3.01 2.90 -1.92
CA ILE A 51 -1.60 2.66 -2.24
C ILE A 51 -1.29 3.09 -3.67
N ASN A 52 -2.15 2.74 -4.63
CA ASN A 52 -1.98 3.13 -6.02
C ASN A 52 -2.08 4.65 -6.22
N GLU A 53 -3.07 5.31 -5.60
CA GLU A 53 -3.22 6.77 -5.63
C GLU A 53 -1.97 7.46 -5.04
N LEU A 54 -1.42 6.94 -3.94
CA LEU A 54 -0.16 7.45 -3.38
C LEU A 54 1.02 7.23 -4.33
N LEU A 55 1.08 6.09 -5.00
CA LEU A 55 2.14 5.82 -5.98
C LEU A 55 2.05 6.73 -7.19
N GLU A 56 0.86 7.09 -7.66
CA GLU A 56 0.68 8.06 -8.75
C GLU A 56 1.20 9.44 -8.36
N ILE A 57 1.01 9.87 -7.11
CA ILE A 57 1.50 11.15 -6.61
C ILE A 57 3.02 11.13 -6.40
N LEU A 58 3.57 10.00 -5.93
CA LEU A 58 4.97 9.87 -5.55
C LEU A 58 5.89 9.46 -6.71
N LYS A 59 5.35 8.86 -7.77
CA LYS A 59 6.12 8.54 -8.97
C LYS A 59 6.54 9.85 -9.63
N PRO A 60 7.83 10.07 -9.88
CA PRO A 60 8.26 11.21 -10.68
C PRO A 60 7.61 11.10 -12.05
N VAL A 61 6.94 12.16 -12.49
CA VAL A 61 6.45 12.27 -13.87
C VAL A 61 7.69 12.57 -14.72
N GLU A 62 8.04 11.65 -15.63
CA GLU A 62 9.02 11.90 -16.69
C GLU A 62 8.54 12.97 -17.67
#